data_AF-A0A933IXI8-F1
#
_entry.id   AF-A0A933IXI8-F1
#
_cell.length_a   1.000
_cell.length_b   1.000
_cell.length_c   1.000
_cell.angle_alpha   90.00
_cell.angle_beta   90.00
_cell.angle_gamma   90.00
#
_symmetry.space_group_name_H-M   'P 1'
#
loop_
_entity.id
_entity.type
_entity.pdbx_description
1 polymer ?
#
loop_
_entity_poly.entity_id
_entity_poly.type
_entity_poly.pdbx_seq_one_letter_code
_entity_poly.pdbx_strand_id
1 'polypeptide(L)'
;MNETQQLCSQCGAQPAMVRENGQVINGKCSECMGRLLRARKASRRASTVRLDFSGEPDLLERIRRIADREYRTIEAQLLYTVKKGLQDMERP
;
A
#
# COMPACT_ATOMS: atom_id res chain seq x y z
N MET A 1 20.41 -14.99 -36.58
CA MET A 1 20.57 -15.23 -35.13
C MET A 1 19.25 -15.77 -34.62
N ASN A 2 19.23 -16.95 -34.00
CA ASN A 2 18.01 -17.53 -33.43
C ASN A 2 17.64 -16.77 -32.16
N GLU A 3 16.58 -15.96 -32.22
CA GLU A 3 16.01 -15.31 -31.04
C GLU A 3 15.33 -16.38 -30.18
N THR A 4 16.02 -16.89 -29.17
CA THR A 4 15.40 -17.76 -28.17
C THR A 4 14.36 -16.93 -27.42
N GLN A 5 13.07 -17.14 -27.73
CA GLN A 5 11.97 -16.50 -27.02
C GLN A 5 12.10 -16.80 -25.53
N GLN A 6 12.34 -15.77 -24.71
CA GLN A 6 12.39 -15.93 -23.26
C GLN A 6 10.98 -16.26 -22.76
N LEU A 7 10.83 -17.37 -22.05
CA LEU A 7 9.57 -17.76 -21.42
C LEU A 7 9.37 -17.05 -20.07
N CYS A 8 8.12 -16.86 -19.68
CA CYS A 8 7.75 -16.27 -18.40
C CYS A 8 8.28 -17.11 -17.24
N SER A 9 9.12 -16.52 -16.40
CA SER A 9 9.68 -17.15 -15.19
C SER A 9 8.65 -17.67 -14.19
N GLN A 10 7.41 -17.16 -14.24
CA GLN A 10 6.36 -17.53 -13.29
C GLN A 10 5.44 -18.67 -13.76
N CYS A 11 5.10 -18.75 -15.06
CA CYS A 11 4.20 -19.77 -15.58
C CYS A 11 4.85 -20.70 -16.61
N GLY A 12 6.02 -20.34 -17.15
CA GLY A 12 6.76 -21.11 -18.16
C GLY A 12 6.06 -21.27 -19.51
N ALA A 13 4.75 -21.04 -19.59
CA ALA A 13 3.91 -21.38 -20.73
C ALA A 13 3.79 -20.25 -21.78
N GLN A 14 4.07 -19.01 -21.38
CA GLN A 14 3.90 -17.84 -22.23
C GLN A 14 5.20 -17.05 -22.36
N PRO A 15 5.48 -16.43 -23.52
CA PRO A 15 6.68 -15.61 -23.68
C PRO A 15 6.66 -14.44 -22.69
N ALA A 16 7.80 -14.20 -22.05
CA ALA A 16 8.05 -13.01 -21.26
C ALA A 16 8.05 -11.80 -22.21
N MET A 17 7.44 -10.70 -21.78
CA MET A 17 7.47 -9.48 -22.56
C MET A 17 8.87 -8.87 -22.47
N VAL A 18 9.58 -8.78 -23.59
CA VAL A 18 10.88 -8.12 -23.69
C VAL A 18 10.74 -6.91 -24.61
N ARG A 19 11.21 -5.74 -24.19
CA ARG A 19 11.61 -4.67 -25.10
C ARG A 19 12.90 -4.03 -24.62
N GLU A 20 13.83 -3.86 -25.56
CA GLU A 20 15.14 -3.24 -25.40
C GLU A 20 15.20 -2.02 -26.36
N ASN A 21 15.90 -0.94 -25.99
CA ASN A 21 15.91 0.39 -26.64
C ASN A 21 14.57 1.17 -26.63
N GLY A 22 13.97 1.26 -25.45
CA GLY A 22 12.69 1.94 -25.19
C GLY A 22 11.85 1.25 -24.11
N GLN A 23 12.32 0.06 -23.72
CA GLN A 23 12.28 -0.65 -22.44
C GLN A 23 10.95 -0.93 -21.71
N VAL A 24 10.55 -2.21 -21.73
CA VAL A 24 10.23 -2.96 -20.49
C VAL A 24 10.84 -4.36 -20.63
N ILE A 25 11.74 -4.74 -19.71
CA ILE A 25 12.17 -6.12 -19.53
C ILE A 25 11.74 -6.54 -18.13
N ASN A 26 10.66 -7.31 -18.04
CA ASN A 26 10.34 -8.08 -16.85
C ASN A 26 10.04 -9.50 -17.32
N GLY A 27 10.72 -10.48 -16.73
CA GLY A 27 10.70 -11.89 -17.13
C GLY A 27 9.36 -12.60 -16.87
N LYS A 28 8.23 -11.89 -16.98
CA LYS A 28 6.88 -12.37 -16.73
C LYS A 28 5.97 -12.01 -17.90
N CYS A 29 5.03 -12.88 -18.23
CA CYS A 29 4.02 -12.60 -19.24
C CYS A 29 3.07 -11.49 -18.78
N SER A 30 2.35 -10.89 -19.73
CA SER A 30 1.34 -9.85 -19.49
C SER A 30 0.30 -10.25 -18.44
N GLU A 31 -0.10 -11.53 -18.42
CA GLU A 31 -1.09 -12.04 -17.47
C GLU A 31 -0.54 -12.10 -16.04
N CYS A 32 0.65 -12.68 -15.85
CA CYS A 32 1.32 -12.74 -14.54
C CYS A 32 1.65 -11.32 -14.03
N MET A 33 2.09 -10.43 -14.92
CA MET A 33 2.26 -9.01 -14.60
C MET A 33 0.93 -8.35 -14.20
N GLY A 34 -0.14 -8.61 -14.94
CA GLY A 34 -1.48 -8.11 -14.62
C GLY A 34 -1.99 -8.60 -13.27
N ARG A 35 -1.77 -9.88 -12.91
CA ARG A 35 -2.11 -10.43 -11.58
C ARG A 35 -1.31 -9.73 -10.48
N LEU A 36 0.00 -9.52 -10.66
CA LEU A 36 0.85 -8.82 -9.69
C LEU A 36 0.44 -7.35 -9.51
N LEU A 37 0.17 -6.65 -10.61
CA LEU A 37 -0.29 -5.27 -10.58
C LEU A 37 -1.68 -5.14 -9.91
N ARG A 38 -2.60 -6.07 -10.19
CA ARG A 38 -3.91 -6.14 -9.52
C ARG A 38 -3.77 -6.47 -8.04
N ALA A 39 -2.91 -7.42 -7.66
CA ALA A 39 -2.63 -7.74 -6.26
C ALA A 39 -2.03 -6.56 -5.49
N ARG A 40 -1.09 -5.82 -6.09
CA ARG A 40 -0.54 -4.57 -5.53
C ARG A 40 -1.59 -3.45 -5.44
N LYS A 41 -2.51 -3.36 -6.40
CA LYS A 41 -3.60 -2.38 -6.38
C LYS A 41 -4.67 -2.72 -5.34
N ALA A 42 -4.92 -4.02 -5.11
CA ALA A 42 -5.78 -4.53 -4.05
C ALA A 42 -5.16 -4.31 -2.65
N SER A 43 -3.85 -4.51 -2.50
CA SER A 43 -3.16 -4.26 -1.22
C SER A 43 -3.14 -2.78 -0.83
N ARG A 44 -3.17 -1.85 -1.80
CA ARG A 44 -3.30 -0.40 -1.55
C ARG A 44 -4.72 0.06 -1.18
N ARG A 45 -5.76 -0.74 -1.45
CA ARG A 45 -7.16 -0.35 -1.26
C ARG A 45 -7.80 -0.87 0.04
N ALA A 46 -7.10 -1.68 0.83
CA ALA A 46 -7.72 -2.37 1.96
C ALA A 46 -6.77 -2.64 3.14
N SER A 47 -6.16 -1.60 3.71
CA SER A 47 -5.66 -1.68 5.09
C SER A 47 -6.51 -0.80 5.99
N THR A 48 -7.80 -1.15 6.13
CA THR A 48 -8.62 -0.60 7.21
C THR A 48 -8.08 -1.15 8.52
N VAL A 49 -7.47 -0.29 9.34
CA VAL A 49 -7.04 -0.64 10.69
C VAL A 49 -8.22 -0.40 11.62
N ARG A 50 -8.65 -1.43 12.33
CA ARG A 50 -9.62 -1.29 13.44
C ARG A 50 -8.84 -1.13 14.73
N LEU A 51 -9.15 -0.08 15.48
CA LEU A 51 -8.58 0.18 16.79
C LEU A 51 -9.64 -0.11 17.84
N ASP A 52 -9.29 -0.93 18.83
CA ASP A 52 -10.11 -1.15 20.02
C ASP A 52 -9.55 -0.30 21.18
N PHE A 53 -10.43 0.46 21.82
CA PHE A 53 -10.10 1.33 22.96
C PHE A 53 -10.62 0.77 24.29
N SER A 54 -11.07 -0.48 24.32
CA SER A 54 -11.58 -1.13 25.54
C SER A 54 -10.59 -1.09 26.71
N GLY A 55 -9.28 -1.18 26.42
CA GLY A 55 -8.21 -1.05 27.43
C GLY A 55 -7.79 0.38 27.76
N GLU A 56 -8.24 1.38 27.00
CA GLU A 56 -7.81 2.78 27.11
C GLU A 56 -9.00 3.75 26.89
N PRO A 57 -10.09 3.64 27.68
CA PRO A 57 -11.31 4.44 27.46
C PRO A 57 -11.05 5.95 27.60
N ASP A 58 -10.16 6.35 28.51
CA ASP A 58 -9.79 7.75 28.73
C ASP A 58 -9.09 8.38 27.52
N LEU A 59 -8.31 7.58 26.77
CA LEU A 59 -7.65 8.01 25.56
C LEU A 59 -8.67 8.33 24.47
N LEU A 60 -9.68 7.48 24.29
CA LEU A 60 -10.76 7.71 23.34
C LEU A 60 -11.54 8.98 23.68
N GLU A 61 -11.88 9.18 24.95
CA GLU A 61 -12.56 10.40 25.41
C GLU A 61 -11.72 11.66 25.21
N ARG A 62 -10.39 11.57 25.39
CA ARG A 62 -9.49 12.69 25.11
C ARG A 62 -9.42 13.00 23.62
N ILE A 63 -9.39 11.98 22.76
CA ILE A 63 -9.42 12.15 21.30
C ILE A 63 -10.74 12.79 20.86
N ARG A 64 -11.88 12.35 21.40
CA ARG A 64 -13.21 12.94 21.14
C ARG A 64 -13.25 14.43 21.48
N ARG A 65 -12.78 14.80 22.67
CA ARG A 65 -12.74 16.21 23.11
C ARG A 65 -11.86 17.09 22.22
N ILE A 66 -10.71 16.59 21.77
CA ILE A 66 -9.85 17.34 20.85
C ILE A 66 -10.50 17.44 19.47
N ALA A 67 -11.07 16.35 18.95
CA ALA A 67 -11.75 16.35 17.66
C ALA A 67 -12.87 17.40 17.61
N ASP A 68 -13.68 17.45 18.67
CA ASP A 68 -14.76 18.45 18.82
C ASP A 68 -14.22 19.88 18.82
N ARG A 69 -13.23 20.16 19.68
CA ARG A 69 -12.60 21.49 19.77
C ARG A 69 -11.97 21.96 18.45
N GLU A 70 -11.39 21.05 17.68
CA GLU A 70 -10.74 21.34 16.40
C GLU A 70 -11.70 21.24 15.20
N TYR A 71 -13.00 21.01 15.44
CA TYR A 71 -14.05 20.85 14.41
C TYR A 71 -13.73 19.76 13.38
N ARG A 72 -13.31 18.57 13.84
CA ARG A 72 -12.93 17.42 13.00
C ARG A 72 -13.67 16.15 13.39
N THR A 73 -13.72 15.18 12.48
CA THR A 73 -14.17 13.83 12.84
C THR A 73 -13.11 13.12 13.69
N ILE A 74 -13.54 12.10 14.46
CA ILE A 74 -12.66 11.30 15.31
C ILE A 74 -11.58 10.62 14.46
N GLU A 75 -11.93 10.11 13.28
CA GLU A 75 -10.98 9.47 12.35
C GLU A 75 -9.94 10.46 11.84
N ALA A 76 -10.36 11.68 11.48
CA ALA A 76 -9.44 12.72 11.04
C ALA A 76 -8.47 13.13 12.17
N GLN A 77 -8.98 13.20 13.40
CA GLN A 77 -8.14 13.48 14.56
C GLN A 77 -7.15 12.35 14.86
N LEU A 78 -7.58 11.08 14.76
CA LEU A 78 -6.71 9.92 14.90
C LEU A 78 -5.57 9.93 13.87
N LEU A 79 -5.90 10.17 12.60
CA LEU A 79 -4.90 10.25 11.53
C LEU A 79 -3.92 11.40 11.77
N TYR A 80 -4.41 12.55 12.23
CA TYR A 80 -3.57 13.69 12.57
C TYR A 80 -2.60 13.36 13.71
N THR A 81 -3.10 12.74 14.79
CA THR A 81 -2.28 12.33 15.94
C THR A 81 -1.19 11.34 15.53
N VAL A 82 -1.53 10.31 14.74
CA VAL A 82 -0.56 9.33 14.23
C VAL A 82 0.49 10.01 13.35
N LYS A 83 0.07 10.88 12.42
CA LYS A 83 0.99 11.63 11.56
C LYS A 83 1.96 12.48 12.39
N LYS A 84 1.47 13.17 13.42
CA LYS A 84 2.31 14.01 14.27
C LYS A 84 3.29 13.20 15.11
N GLY A 85 2.84 12.11 15.73
CA GLY A 85 3.73 11.22 16.48
C GLY A 85 4.86 10.68 15.61
N LEU A 86 4.57 10.29 14.37
CA LEU A 86 5.61 9.85 13.41
C LEU A 86 6.63 10.97 13.10
N GLN A 87 6.15 12.18 12.81
CA GLN A 87 7.03 13.33 12.53
C GLN A 87 7.95 13.67 13.71
N ASP A 88 7.46 13.55 14.93
CA ASP A 88 8.24 13.83 16.12
C ASP A 88 9.30 12.74 16.39
N MET A 89 9.01 11.49 16.02
CA MET A 89 9.99 10.38 16.09
C MET A 89 11.06 10.45 14.97
N GLU A 90 10.75 11.06 13.84
CA GLU A 90 11.66 11.22 12.70
C GLU A 90 12.55 12.47 12.80
N ARG A 91 12.36 13.29 13.84
CA ARG A 91 13.22 14.45 14.10
C ARG A 91 14.57 13.97 14.67
N PRO A 92 15.70 14.33 14.02
CA PRO A 92 17.04 13.98 14.51
C PRO A 92 17.39 14.71 15.81
#